data_AF-A0A920UXJ6-F1
#
_entry.id   AF-A0A920UXJ6-F1
#
_cell.length_a   1.000
_cell.length_b   1.000
_cell.length_c   1.000
_cell.angle_alpha   90.00
_cell.angle_beta   90.00
_cell.angle_gamma   90.00
#
_symmetry.space_group_name_H-M   'P 1'
#
loop_
_entity.id
_entity.type
_entity.pdbx_description
1 polymer ?
#
loop_
_entity_poly.entity_id
_entity_poly.type
_entity_poly.pdbx_seq_one_letter_code
_entity_poly.pdbx_strand_id
1 'polypeptide(L)'
;MAIRDGIVITPTVTDSILESVTRATLIELFERELGMKVKQREIDRTELYVCQEVFLCGSGYEVMPIIILMATASVMAQLGKTPRPSLMPTIR
;
A
#
# COMPACT_ATOMS: atom_id res chain seq x y z
N MET A 1 -1.39 0.05 -3.17
CA MET A 1 -1.53 -1.09 -2.24
C MET A 1 -2.27 -0.59 -1.00
N ALA A 2 -3.01 -1.47 -0.34
CA ALA A 2 -3.78 -1.13 0.84
C ALA A 2 -3.58 -2.19 1.93
N ILE A 3 -3.65 -1.80 3.19
CA ILE A 3 -3.59 -2.72 4.32
C ILE A 3 -4.97 -2.76 4.93
N ARG A 4 -5.52 -3.97 5.00
CA ARG A 4 -6.79 -4.25 5.65
C ARG A 4 -6.65 -5.42 6.60
N ASP A 5 -6.95 -5.20 7.88
CA ASP A 5 -6.97 -6.25 8.91
C ASP A 5 -5.64 -7.02 9.00
N GLY A 6 -4.52 -6.28 8.89
CA GLY A 6 -3.17 -6.85 8.90
C GLY A 6 -2.77 -7.61 7.62
N ILE A 7 -3.62 -7.60 6.59
CA ILE A 7 -3.35 -8.21 5.29
C ILE A 7 -3.07 -7.11 4.28
N VAL A 8 -1.98 -7.26 3.54
CA VAL A 8 -1.64 -6.37 2.42
C VAL A 8 -2.44 -6.82 1.20
N ILE A 9 -3.15 -5.89 0.57
CA ILE A 9 -3.95 -6.12 -0.61
C ILE A 9 -3.38 -5.28 -1.75
N THR A 10 -3.16 -5.92 -2.90
CA THR A 10 -2.70 -5.27 -4.12
C THR A 10 -3.46 -5.84 -5.32
N PRO A 11 -3.80 -5.01 -6.34
CA PRO A 11 -4.40 -5.52 -7.57
C PRO A 11 -3.53 -6.59 -8.22
N THR A 12 -4.15 -7.51 -8.93
CA THR A 12 -3.45 -8.50 -9.76
C THR A 12 -2.81 -7.82 -10.98
N VAL A 13 -1.81 -8.45 -11.59
CA VAL A 13 -1.18 -7.90 -12.81
C VAL A 13 -2.15 -7.80 -14.00
N THR A 14 -3.28 -8.52 -13.95
CA THR A 14 -4.34 -8.46 -14.96
C THR A 14 -5.29 -7.26 -14.77
N ASP A 15 -5.24 -6.56 -13.64
CA ASP A 15 -6.17 -5.47 -13.29
C ASP A 15 -5.78 -4.11 -13.92
N SER A 16 -5.47 -4.09 -15.21
CA SER A 16 -5.07 -2.88 -15.95
C SER A 16 -3.96 -2.06 -15.26
N ILE A 17 -3.03 -2.74 -14.58
CA ILE A 17 -1.86 -2.13 -13.95
C ILE A 17 -0.58 -2.53 -14.69
N LEU A 18 0.45 -1.70 -14.57
CA LEU A 18 1.79 -2.08 -15.00
C LEU A 18 2.38 -3.12 -14.03
N GLU A 19 3.09 -4.10 -14.55
CA GLU A 19 3.93 -5.01 -13.77
C GLU A 19 5.14 -4.24 -13.20
N SER A 20 4.94 -3.65 -12.02
CA SER A 20 5.93 -2.81 -11.36
C SER A 20 6.97 -3.65 -10.61
N VAL A 21 8.25 -3.42 -10.89
CA VAL A 21 9.38 -4.01 -10.13
C VAL A 21 9.32 -3.58 -8.67
N THR A 22 9.02 -2.31 -8.38
CA THR A 22 8.88 -1.79 -7.00
C THR A 22 7.76 -2.51 -6.25
N ARG A 23 6.63 -2.80 -6.91
CA ARG A 23 5.54 -3.59 -6.31
C ARG A 23 6.01 -5.00 -5.99
N ALA A 24 6.70 -5.67 -6.91
CA ALA A 24 7.22 -7.02 -6.69
C ALA A 24 8.17 -7.08 -5.47
N THR A 25 9.09 -6.11 -5.36
CA THR A 25 9.98 -5.99 -4.20
C THR A 25 9.21 -5.76 -2.89
N LEU A 26 8.17 -4.93 -2.91
CA LEU A 26 7.35 -4.70 -1.71
C LEU A 26 6.58 -5.94 -1.28
N ILE A 27 6.04 -6.72 -2.22
CA ILE A 27 5.37 -7.99 -1.90
C ILE A 27 6.35 -8.92 -1.18
N GLU A 28 7.56 -9.07 -1.72
CA GLU A 28 8.60 -9.89 -1.10
C GLU A 28 8.98 -9.38 0.30
N LEU A 29 9.15 -8.07 0.45
CA LEU A 29 9.47 -7.44 1.73
C LEU A 29 8.39 -7.70 2.79
N PHE A 30 7.11 -7.53 2.42
CA PHE A 30 5.99 -7.76 3.32
C PHE A 30 5.93 -9.22 3.77
N GLU A 31 6.12 -10.17 2.86
CA GLU A 31 6.04 -11.60 3.18
C GLU A 31 7.25 -12.11 3.96
N ARG A 32 8.46 -11.71 3.56
CA ARG A 32 9.72 -12.26 4.12
C ARG A 32 10.17 -11.56 5.39
N GLU A 33 10.17 -10.22 5.40
CA GLU A 33 10.76 -9.45 6.49
C GLU A 33 9.72 -9.04 7.55
N LEU A 34 8.49 -8.73 7.11
CA LEU A 34 7.42 -8.26 8.01
C LEU A 34 6.43 -9.37 8.40
N GLY A 35 6.54 -10.56 7.79
CA GLY A 35 5.65 -11.70 8.07
C GLY A 35 4.18 -11.44 7.76
N MET A 36 3.89 -10.46 6.91
CA MET A 36 2.54 -10.06 6.54
C MET A 36 2.05 -10.86 5.34
N LYS A 37 0.78 -11.25 5.35
CA LYS A 37 0.17 -11.92 4.19
C LYS A 37 -0.13 -10.89 3.11
N VAL A 38 0.26 -11.20 1.87
CA VAL A 38 -0.12 -10.42 0.69
C VAL A 38 -1.19 -11.15 -0.10
N LYS A 39 -2.29 -10.46 -0.41
CA LYS A 39 -3.35 -10.94 -1.30
C LYS A 39 -3.34 -10.12 -2.58
N GLN A 40 -3.11 -10.80 -3.70
CA GLN A 40 -3.26 -10.22 -5.03
C GLN A 40 -4.69 -10.43 -5.51
N ARG A 41 -5.49 -9.36 -5.53
CA ARG A 41 -6.89 -9.38 -5.98
C ARG A 41 -7.35 -7.97 -6.36
N GLU A 42 -8.42 -7.89 -7.14
CA GLU A 42 -9.11 -6.64 -7.42
C GLU A 42 -9.54 -5.94 -6.11
N ILE A 43 -9.44 -4.61 -6.09
CA ILE A 43 -9.79 -3.76 -4.94
C ILE A 43 -10.84 -2.76 -5.40
N ASP A 44 -12.01 -2.78 -4.76
CA ASP A 44 -13.04 -1.78 -5.02
C ASP A 44 -12.70 -0.44 -4.36
N ARG A 45 -13.19 0.67 -4.95
CA ARG A 45 -12.97 2.01 -4.39
C ARG A 45 -13.52 2.16 -2.98
N THR A 46 -14.64 1.52 -2.68
CA THR A 46 -15.27 1.55 -1.34
C THR A 46 -14.39 0.90 -0.28
N GLU A 47 -13.59 -0.10 -0.66
CA GLU A 47 -12.68 -0.77 0.27
C GLU A 47 -11.54 0.15 0.75
N LEU A 48 -11.09 1.07 -0.11
CA LEU A 48 -10.03 2.01 0.24
C LEU A 48 -10.41 2.94 1.39
N TYR A 49 -11.70 3.18 1.61
CA TYR A 49 -12.20 4.02 2.71
C TYR A 49 -12.19 3.30 4.07
N VAL A 50 -12.14 1.97 4.09
CA VAL A 50 -12.17 1.17 5.33
C VAL A 50 -10.81 0.53 5.64
N CYS A 51 -9.82 0.68 4.77
CA CYS A 51 -8.45 0.25 5.01
C CYS A 51 -7.79 1.06 6.12
N GLN A 52 -6.93 0.40 6.90
CA GLN A 52 -6.11 1.08 7.92
C GLN A 52 -5.05 1.96 7.26
N GLU A 53 -4.45 1.50 6.15
CA GLU A 53 -3.42 2.23 5.41
C GLU A 53 -3.58 2.04 3.91
N VAL A 54 -3.27 3.06 3.12
CA VAL A 54 -3.22 3.00 1.66
C VAL A 54 -2.01 3.77 1.17
N PHE A 55 -1.28 3.21 0.20
CA PHE A 55 -0.10 3.83 -0.38
C PHE A 55 0.06 3.47 -1.86
N LEU A 56 0.76 4.33 -2.60
CA LEU A 56 1.20 4.07 -3.96
C LEU A 56 2.65 3.58 -3.94
N CYS A 57 3.05 2.89 -4.99
CA CYS A 57 4.44 2.47 -5.18
C CYS A 57 4.87 2.59 -6.64
N GLY A 58 6.11 3.00 -6.88
CA GLY A 58 6.69 3.09 -8.21
C GLY A 58 8.14 3.55 -8.16
N SER A 59 8.91 3.32 -9.22
CA SER A 59 10.36 3.59 -9.21
C SER A 59 10.72 5.06 -8.92
N GLY A 60 9.91 6.02 -9.37
CA GLY A 60 10.16 7.45 -9.15
C GLY A 60 9.69 8.00 -7.79
N TYR A 61 8.85 7.25 -7.07
CA TYR A 61 8.21 7.71 -5.83
C TYR A 61 8.35 6.71 -4.68
N GLU A 62 9.05 5.61 -4.91
CA GLU A 62 9.27 4.47 -4.01
C GLU A 62 7.98 3.97 -3.36
N VAL A 63 7.72 4.41 -2.12
CA VAL A 63 6.50 4.16 -1.36
C VAL A 63 5.93 5.50 -0.91
N MET A 64 4.68 5.75 -1.29
CA MET A 64 4.03 7.04 -1.06
C MET A 64 2.69 6.86 -0.35
N PRO A 65 2.55 7.29 0.91
CA PRO A 65 1.30 7.16 1.64
C PRO A 65 0.20 8.05 1.06
N ILE A 66 -1.03 7.54 1.05
CA ILE A 66 -2.24 8.29 0.69
C ILE A 66 -2.93 8.74 1.97
N ILE A 67 -3.00 10.06 2.16
CA ILE A 67 -3.61 10.67 3.36
C ILE A 67 -5.05 11.15 3.13
N ILE A 68 -5.41 11.45 1.87
CA ILE A 68 -6.69 12.03 1.50
C ILE A 68 -7.15 11.35 0.22
N LEU A 69 -8.30 10.69 0.28
CA LEU A 69 -8.98 10.08 -0.86
C LEU A 69 -10.11 11.00 -1.32
N MET A 70 -9.95 11.65 -2.47
CA MET A 70 -11.00 12.45 -3.10
C MET A 70 -11.86 11.59 -4.04
N ALA A 71 -13.12 11.99 -4.26
CA ALA A 71 -14.07 11.26 -5.10
C ALA A 71 -13.69 11.26 -6.60
N THR A 72 -12.94 12.27 -7.04
CA THR A 72 -12.26 12.27 -8.34
C THR A 72 -10.90 11.59 -8.17
N ALA A 73 -10.43 10.87 -9.19
CA ALA A 73 -9.21 10.05 -9.17
C ALA A 73 -7.88 10.84 -9.06
N SER A 74 -7.87 11.94 -8.30
CA SER A 74 -6.71 12.75 -7.97
C SER A 74 -6.28 12.42 -6.55
N VAL A 75 -5.31 11.51 -6.42
CA VAL A 75 -4.70 11.14 -5.15
C VAL A 75 -3.64 12.19 -4.80
N MET A 76 -3.83 12.89 -3.68
CA MET A 76 -2.82 13.82 -3.16
C MET A 76 -1.88 13.08 -2.22
N ALA A 77 -0.80 12.58 -2.80
CA ALA A 77 0.38 12.11 -2.08
C ALA A 77 1.19 13.32 -1.62
N GLN A 78 1.14 13.66 -0.33
CA GLN A 78 2.04 14.68 0.21
C GLN A 78 3.41 14.05 0.49
N LEU A 79 4.43 14.44 -0.29
CA LEU A 79 5.83 14.23 0.09
C LEU A 79 6.06 14.94 1.43
N GLY A 80 6.43 14.20 2.47
CA GLY A 80 7.08 14.79 3.64
C GLY A 80 6.36 14.73 4.99
N LYS A 81 5.39 13.83 5.22
CA LYS A 81 5.01 13.45 6.59
C LYS A 81 4.83 11.94 6.68
N THR A 82 5.90 11.26 7.08
CA THR A 82 5.84 9.89 7.58
C THR A 82 4.69 9.76 8.59
N PRO A 83 3.76 8.80 8.44
CA PRO A 83 2.81 8.49 9.49
C PRO A 83 3.59 8.05 10.73
N ARG A 84 3.09 8.47 11.90
CA ARG A 84 3.80 8.50 13.18
C ARG A 84 4.48 7.15 13.52
N PRO A 85 5.72 7.16 14.05
CA PRO A 85 6.42 5.95 14.50
C PRO A 85 5.83 5.31 15.77
N SER A 86 4.63 5.69 16.21
CA SER A 86 4.04 5.26 17.48
C SER A 86 3.40 3.86 17.46
N LEU A 87 3.54 3.10 16.36
CA LEU A 87 2.99 1.75 16.24
C LEU A 87 4.02 0.65 15.91
N MET A 88 5.32 0.92 16.08
CA MET A 88 6.31 -0.16 16.12
C MET A 88 6.38 -0.74 17.53
N PRO A 89 5.92 -1.98 17.79
CA PRO A 89 6.35 -2.67 18.99
C PRO A 89 7.85 -2.87 18.87
N THR A 90 8.58 -2.37 19.87
CA THR A 90 10.00 -2.62 20.07
C THR A 90 10.25 -4.13 20.05
N ILE A 91 10.80 -4.64 18.95
CA ILE A 91 11.46 -5.95 18.94
C ILE A 91 12.78 -5.72 19.67
N ARG A 92 12.87 -6.28 20.87
CA ARG A 92 14.13 -6.54 21.57
C ARG A 92 14.88 -7.67 20.89
#